data_AF-A0A1L3F8G6-F1
#
_entry.id   AF-A0A1L3F8G6-F1
#
_cell.length_a   1.000
_cell.length_b   1.000
_cell.length_c   1.000
_cell.angle_alpha   90.00
_cell.angle_beta   90.00
_cell.angle_gamma   90.00
#
_symmetry.space_group_name_H-M   'P 1'
#
loop_
_entity.id
_entity.type
_entity.pdbx_description
1 polymer ?
#
loop_
_entity_poly.entity_id
_entity_poly.type
_entity_poly.pdbx_seq_one_letter_code
_entity_poly.pdbx_strand_id
1 'polypeptide(L)' 'MTTDENLTRLRAHHNNISRYRRLLRTRLLPLERQFIERRLSDEVAALLSLSASTFPIAFNEPRPGRPLPVAEVMA' A
#
# COMPACT_ATOMS: atom_id res chain seq x y z
N MET A 1 -8.68 -20.33 5.51
CA MET A 1 -9.49 -19.19 6.00
C MET A 1 -8.56 -18.02 6.33
N THR A 2 -7.78 -17.52 5.35
CA THR A 2 -6.56 -16.72 5.61
C THR A 2 -6.39 -15.51 4.68
N THR A 3 -7.20 -15.38 3.63
CA THR A 3 -7.08 -14.31 2.63
C THR A 3 -7.90 -13.07 2.99
N ASP A 4 -9.06 -13.25 3.62
CA ASP A 4 -9.97 -12.15 3.99
C ASP A 4 -9.42 -11.29 5.15
N GLU A 5 -8.79 -11.91 6.15
CA GLU A 5 -8.14 -11.20 7.26
C GLU A 5 -6.98 -10.33 6.79
N ASN A 6 -6.14 -10.86 5.89
CA ASN A 6 -5.03 -10.11 5.31
C ASN A 6 -5.54 -8.95 4.46
N LEU A 7 -6.61 -9.15 3.68
CA LEU A 7 -7.23 -8.08 2.92
C LEU A 7 -7.83 -7.00 3.84
N THR A 8 -8.47 -7.40 4.93
CA THR A 8 -9.02 -6.49 5.94
C THR A 8 -7.92 -5.65 6.59
N ARG A 9 -6.79 -6.27 6.96
CA ARG A 9 -5.61 -5.55 7.50
C ARG A 9 -5.00 -4.60 6.46
N LEU A 10 -4.89 -5.03 5.21
CA LEU A 10 -4.33 -4.21 4.13
C LEU A 10 -5.20 -2.96 3.86
N ARG A 11 -6.53 -3.12 3.89
CA ARG A 11 -7.49 -2.00 3.82
C ARG A 11 -7.35 -1.07 5.03
N ALA A 12 -7.21 -1.63 6.24
CA ALA A 12 -7.04 -0.84 7.46
C ALA A 12 -5.77 0.03 7.40
N HIS A 13 -4.62 -0.55 7.02
CA HIS A 13 -3.37 0.20 6.86
C HIS A 13 -3.49 1.31 5.80
N HIS A 14 -4.14 1.03 4.66
CA HIS A 14 -4.35 2.04 3.62
C HIS A 14 -5.25 3.21 4.10
N ASN A 15 -6.29 2.91 4.87
CA ASN A 15 -7.17 3.92 5.46
C ASN A 15 -6.43 4.75 6.51
N ASN A 16 -5.63 4.12 7.36
CA ASN A 16 -4.81 4.80 8.36
C ASN A 16 -3.79 5.75 7.71
N ILE A 17 -3.09 5.30 6.66
CA ILE A 17 -2.15 6.12 5.88
C ILE A 17 -2.85 7.36 5.32
N SER A 18 -4.02 7.17 4.69
CA SER A 18 -4.80 8.27 4.12
C SER A 18 -5.25 9.27 5.18
N ARG A 19 -5.67 8.76 6.35
CA ARG A 19 -6.06 9.58 7.51
C ARG A 19 -4.88 10.39 8.06
N TYR A 20 -3.73 9.76 8.27
CA TYR A 20 -2.54 10.44 8.77
C TYR A 20 -2.02 11.50 7.79
N ARG A 21 -2.02 11.21 6.48
CA ARG A 21 -1.71 12.21 5.45
C ARG A 21 -2.65 13.41 5.50
N ARG A 22 -3.95 13.19 5.76
CA ARG A 22 -4.92 14.28 5.93
C ARG A 22 -4.67 15.07 7.22
N LEU A 23 -4.33 14.39 8.32
CA LEU A 23 -3.98 15.01 9.60
C LEU A 23 -2.75 15.92 9.47
N LEU A 24 -1.71 15.49 8.73
CA LEU A 24 -0.51 16.29 8.52
C LEU A 24 -0.76 17.59 7.74
N ARG A 25 -1.93 17.74 7.10
CA ARG A 25 -2.34 18.97 6.41
C ARG A 25 -3.05 19.97 7.34
N THR A 26 -3.38 19.59 8.58
CA THR A 26 -4.01 20.48 9.56
C THR A 26 -2.96 21.16 10.45
N ARG A 27 -3.39 22.11 11.29
CA ARG A 27 -2.52 22.66 12.33
C ARG A 27 -2.35 21.62 13.43
N LEU A 28 -1.10 21.26 13.71
CA LEU A 28 -0.69 20.29 14.72
C LEU A 28 0.44 20.89 15.54
N LEU A 29 0.51 20.52 16.81
CA LEU A 29 1.69 20.80 17.63
C LEU A 29 2.89 20.00 17.11
N PRO A 30 4.13 20.47 17.33
CA PRO A 30 5.33 19.76 16.89
C PRO A 30 5.39 18.29 17.37
N LEU A 31 4.99 18.06 18.63
CA LEU A 31 4.92 16.72 19.21
C LEU A 31 3.88 15.82 18.52
N GLU A 32 2.68 16.36 18.26
CA GLU A 32 1.62 15.63 17.57
C GLU A 32 2.05 15.27 16.14
N ARG A 33 2.69 16.23 15.45
CA ARG A 33 3.23 16.02 14.11
C ARG A 33 4.28 14.92 14.09
N GLN A 34 5.25 14.96 15.00
CA GLN A 34 6.28 13.92 15.11
C GLN A 34 5.67 12.54 15.39
N PHE A 35 4.68 12.48 16.27
CA PHE A 35 3.95 11.25 16.55
C PHE A 35 3.25 10.72 15.29
N ILE A 36 2.54 11.58 14.55
CA ILE A 36 1.83 11.19 13.33
C ILE A 36 2.80 10.76 12.22
N GLU A 37 3.92 11.45 12.04
CA GLU A 37 4.95 11.09 11.05
C GLU A 37 5.56 9.72 11.35
N ARG A 38 5.87 9.45 12.62
CA ARG A 38 6.35 8.12 13.05
C ARG A 38 5.31 7.03 12.79
N ARG A 39 4.05 7.27 13.19
CA ARG A 39 2.94 6.33 12.95
C ARG A 39 2.72 6.10 11.46
N LEU A 40 2.80 7.14 10.62
CA LEU A 40 2.68 7.01 9.18
C LEU A 40 3.76 6.09 8.60
N SER A 41 5.01 6.23 9.05
CA SER A 41 6.11 5.35 8.65
C SER A 41 5.83 3.89 9.04
N ASP A 42 5.35 3.66 10.26
CA ASP A 42 5.02 2.32 10.75
C ASP A 42 3.91 1.66 9.91
N GLU A 43 2.84 2.40 9.58
CA GLU A 43 1.74 1.88 8.75
C GLU A 43 2.20 1.54 7.33
N VAL A 44 3.07 2.36 6.73
CA VAL A 44 3.64 2.08 5.39
C VAL A 44 4.50 0.83 5.43
N ALA A 45 5.36 0.68 6.45
CA ALA A 45 6.19 -0.51 6.61
C ALA A 45 5.37 -1.78 6.82
N ALA A 46 4.30 -1.71 7.63
CA ALA A 46 3.36 -2.81 7.85
C ALA A 46 2.62 -3.19 6.56
N LEU A 47 2.16 -2.20 5.79
CA LEU A 47 1.50 -2.42 4.50
C LEU A 47 2.45 -3.10 3.50
N LEU A 48 3.70 -2.62 3.38
CA LEU A 48 4.69 -3.23 2.50
C LEU A 48 4.97 -4.69 2.89
N SER A 49 5.19 -4.95 4.18
CA SER A 49 5.45 -6.30 4.70
C SER A 49 4.28 -7.25 4.46
N LEU A 50 3.06 -6.78 4.70
CA LEU A 50 1.83 -7.55 4.48
C LEU A 50 1.57 -7.77 3.00
N SER A 51 1.81 -6.76 2.15
CA SER A 51 1.64 -6.86 0.70
C SER A 51 2.61 -7.88 0.09
N ALA A 52 3.88 -7.86 0.50
CA ALA A 52 4.88 -8.84 0.05
C ALA A 52 4.51 -10.28 0.45
N SER A 53 3.85 -10.44 1.60
CA SER A 53 3.39 -11.75 2.10
C SER A 53 2.08 -12.21 1.46
N THR A 54 1.17 -11.28 1.13
CA THR A 54 -0.20 -11.58 0.64
C THR A 54 -0.28 -11.66 -0.88
N PHE A 55 0.47 -10.79 -1.55
CA PHE A 55 0.56 -10.71 -2.99
C PHE A 55 2.04 -10.77 -3.37
N PRO A 56 2.59 -11.95 -3.72
CA PRO A 56 3.86 -12.03 -4.41
C PRO A 56 3.68 -11.54 -5.86
N ILE A 57 3.07 -10.37 -6.05
CA ILE A 57 3.16 -9.63 -7.28
C ILE A 57 4.51 -8.94 -7.15
N ALA A 58 5.56 -9.66 -7.56
CA ALA A 58 6.70 -9.00 -8.13
C ALA A 58 6.11 -8.05 -9.16
N PHE A 59 6.23 -6.73 -8.95
CA PHE A 59 6.14 -5.80 -10.05
C PHE A 59 7.25 -6.24 -11.01
N ASN A 60 6.91 -7.16 -11.91
CA ASN A 60 7.69 -7.41 -13.10
C ASN A 60 7.50 -6.10 -13.85
N GLU A 61 8.42 -5.19 -13.59
CA GLU A 61 8.65 -3.99 -14.36
C GLU A 61 8.38 -4.35 -15.82
N PRO A 62 7.52 -3.62 -16.55
CA PRO A 62 7.32 -3.93 -17.95
C PRO A 62 8.68 -3.81 -18.61
N ARG A 63 9.31 -4.96 -18.88
CA ARG A 63 10.60 -4.99 -19.57
C ARG A 63 10.37 -4.19 -20.86
N PRO A 64 11.08 -3.08 -21.09
CA PRO A 64 10.93 -2.33 -22.32
C PRO A 64 11.43 -3.22 -23.45
N GLY A 65 10.51 -3.90 -24.15
CA GLY A 65 10.86 -4.73 -25.31
C GLY A 65 10.19 -6.10 -25.43
N ARG A 66 9.20 -6.48 -24.61
CA ARG A 66 8.34 -7.63 -24.97
C ARG A 66 7.01 -7.13 -25.55
N PRO A 67 6.77 -7.25 -26.87
CA PRO A 67 5.44 -7.04 -27.41
C PRO A 67 4.48 -8.03 -26.76
N LEU A 68 3.34 -7.53 -26.26
CA LEU A 68 2.23 -8.37 -25.82
C LEU A 68 1.71 -9.13 -27.05
N PRO A 69 1.46 -10.45 -26.98
CA PRO A 69 0.85 -11.16 -28.09
C PRO A 69 -0.59 -10.67 -28.23
N VAL A 70 -0.87 -9.93 -29.30
CA VAL A 70 -2.20 -9.42 -29.69
C VAL A 70 -3.14 -10.53 -30.20
N ALA A 71 -2.94 -11.78 -29.78
CA ALA A 71 -3.59 -12.94 -30.40
C ALA A 71 -4.83 -13.47 -29.66
N GLU A 72 -5.36 -12.77 -28.65
CA GLU A 72 -6.51 -13.30 -27.89
C GLU A 72 -7.54 -12.22 -27.52
N VAL A 73 -7.91 -11.38 -28.49
CA VAL A 73 -9.07 -10.45 -28.38
C VAL A 73 -10.06 -10.64 -29.55
N MET A 74 -10.04 -11.76 -30.27
CA MET A 74 -11.12 -12.11 -31.21
C MET A 74 -11.33 -13.63 -31.29
N ALA A 75 -12.13 -14.16 -30.38
CA ALA A 75 -12.95 -15.36 -30.61
C ALA A 75 -14.34 -15.11 -30.00
#